data_AF-S6ANK9-F1
#
_entry.id   AF-S6ANK9-F1
#
_cell.length_a   1.000
_cell.length_b   1.000
_cell.length_c   1.000
_cell.angle_alpha   90.00
_cell.angle_beta   90.00
_cell.angle_gamma   90.00
#
_symmetry.space_group_name_H-M   'P 1'
#
loop_
_entity.id
_entity.type
_entity.pdbx_description
1 polymer ?
#
loop_
_entity_poly.entity_id
_entity_poly.type
_entity_poly.pdbx_seq_one_letter_code
_entity_poly.pdbx_strand_id
1 'polypeptide(L)'
;MNGEELRRANKRLALKLGAVAIGALGFGFALVPLYNVFCEATGLNGKTNAESVAPVAVKVDKSRWVTVQFTGTMMPGLSWEFHPQQTSVRVHPGEITRVSYYAKNPTNQTVVGQAVPSVTPGQAAQHFIKLDCFVQAAGPGARG
;
A
#
# COMPACT_ATOMS: atom_id res chain seq x y z
N MET A 1 -55.96 2.87 32.96
CA MET A 1 -54.81 3.67 32.52
C MET A 1 -55.14 4.27 31.17
N ASN A 2 -55.23 5.60 31.08
CA ASN A 2 -55.84 6.29 29.94
C ASN A 2 -54.87 6.42 28.76
N GLY A 3 -55.36 6.21 27.53
CA GLY A 3 -54.54 6.18 26.32
C GLY A 3 -53.77 7.47 26.03
N GLU A 4 -54.19 8.61 26.57
CA GLU A 4 -53.50 9.90 26.41
C GLU A 4 -52.18 10.00 27.20
N GLU A 5 -52.10 9.38 28.38
CA GLU A 5 -50.88 9.35 29.20
C GLU A 5 -49.79 8.51 28.53
N LEU A 6 -50.16 7.34 27.99
CA LEU A 6 -49.28 6.50 27.19
C LEU A 6 -48.74 7.25 25.96
N ARG A 7 -49.59 8.06 25.30
CA ARG A 7 -49.18 8.84 24.12
C ARG A 7 -48.21 9.97 24.47
N ARG A 8 -48.37 10.64 25.62
CA ARG A 8 -47.40 11.66 26.11
C ARG A 8 -46.08 11.03 26.56
N ALA A 9 -46.13 9.90 27.26
CA ALA A 9 -44.94 9.17 27.69
C ALA A 9 -44.12 8.68 26.48
N ASN A 10 -44.79 8.08 25.48
CA ASN A 10 -44.14 7.62 24.26
C ASN A 10 -43.55 8.76 23.43
N LYS A 11 -44.23 9.92 23.35
CA LYS A 11 -43.65 11.12 22.69
C LYS A 11 -42.38 11.61 23.39
N ARG A 12 -42.36 11.67 24.72
CA ARG A 12 -41.14 12.05 25.47
C ARG A 12 -40.02 11.04 25.28
N LEU A 13 -40.35 9.75 25.26
CA LEU A 13 -39.38 8.69 25.03
C LEU A 13 -38.79 8.76 23.61
N ALA A 14 -39.64 8.95 22.59
CA ALA A 14 -39.21 9.12 21.20
C ALA A 14 -38.30 10.34 21.02
N LEU A 15 -38.60 11.45 21.70
CA LEU A 15 -37.79 12.67 21.65
C LEU A 15 -36.41 12.47 22.30
N LYS A 16 -36.36 11.75 23.44
CA LYS A 16 -35.09 11.37 24.09
C LYS A 16 -34.26 10.43 23.22
N LEU A 17 -34.88 9.40 22.65
CA LEU A 17 -34.19 8.46 21.76
C LEU A 17 -33.69 9.14 20.49
N GLY A 18 -34.48 10.06 19.92
CA GLY A 18 -34.07 10.87 18.77
C GLY A 18 -32.86 11.76 19.08
N ALA A 19 -32.84 12.42 20.24
CA ALA A 19 -31.70 13.22 20.67
C ALA A 19 -30.41 12.38 20.85
N VAL A 20 -30.54 11.18 21.43
CA VAL A 20 -29.42 10.25 21.59
C VAL A 20 -28.92 9.75 20.23
N ALA A 21 -29.83 9.42 19.30
CA ALA A 21 -29.47 8.97 17.96
C ALA A 21 -28.72 10.05 17.17
N ILE A 22 -29.19 11.29 17.21
CA ILE A 22 -28.51 12.43 16.56
C ILE A 22 -27.14 12.68 17.21
N GLY A 23 -27.05 12.59 18.55
CA GLY A 23 -25.79 12.69 19.26
C GLY A 23 -24.78 11.60 18.87
N ALA A 24 -25.23 10.35 18.74
CA ALA A 24 -24.38 9.23 18.33
C ALA A 24 -23.90 9.37 16.88
N LEU A 25 -24.77 9.84 15.97
CA LEU A 25 -24.40 10.11 14.57
C LEU A 25 -23.40 11.28 14.47
N GLY A 26 -23.64 12.37 15.21
CA GLY A 26 -22.73 13.51 15.26
C GLY A 26 -21.36 13.12 15.83
N PHE A 27 -21.34 12.29 16.88
CA PHE A 27 -20.10 11.78 17.47
C PHE A 27 -19.32 10.87 16.50
N GLY A 28 -20.01 9.96 15.82
CA GLY A 28 -19.40 9.10 14.80
C GLY A 28 -18.81 9.90 13.63
N PHE A 29 -19.50 10.95 13.18
CA PHE A 29 -19.00 11.85 12.13
C PHE A 29 -17.79 12.68 12.60
N ALA A 30 -17.82 13.19 13.83
CA ALA A 30 -16.73 13.97 14.41
C ALA A 30 -15.48 13.14 14.75
N LEU A 31 -15.63 11.81 14.89
CA LEU A 31 -14.51 10.92 15.19
C LEU A 31 -13.46 10.90 14.06
N VAL A 32 -13.90 11.02 12.81
CA VAL A 32 -13.02 11.02 11.62
C VAL A 32 -12.05 12.21 11.60
N PRO A 33 -12.51 13.48 11.67
CA PRO A 33 -11.60 14.63 11.75
C PRO A 33 -10.77 14.65 13.03
N LEU A 34 -11.33 14.20 14.17
CA LEU A 34 -10.58 14.09 15.42
C LEU A 34 -9.42 13.09 15.31
N TYR A 35 -9.66 11.94 14.68
CA TYR A 35 -8.63 10.95 14.38
C TYR A 35 -7.55 11.53 13.46
N ASN A 36 -7.92 12.31 12.44
CA ASN A 36 -6.96 12.95 11.55
C ASN A 36 -6.03 13.94 12.29
N VAL A 37 -6.59 14.80 13.15
CA VAL A 37 -5.81 15.76 13.96
C VAL A 37 -4.89 15.03 14.95
N PHE A 38 -5.38 13.96 15.58
CA PHE A 38 -4.58 13.15 16.48
C PHE A 38 -3.42 12.45 15.74
N CYS A 39 -3.68 11.91 14.54
CA CYS A 39 -2.67 11.28 13.72
C CYS A 39 -1.64 12.29 13.15
N GLU A 40 -2.04 13.54 12.91
CA GLU A 40 -1.14 14.64 12.52
C GLU A 40 -0.24 15.08 13.69
N ALA A 41 -0.80 15.25 14.88
CA ALA A 41 -0.06 15.64 16.08
C ALA A 41 0.93 14.56 16.57
N THR A 42 0.59 13.28 16.40
CA THR A 42 1.44 12.14 16.82
C THR A 42 2.36 11.63 15.71
N GLY A 43 2.18 12.07 14.46
CA GLY A 43 2.97 11.60 13.31
C GLY A 43 2.70 10.15 12.90
N LEU A 44 1.63 9.53 13.41
CA LEU A 44 1.26 8.14 13.11
C LEU A 44 0.55 7.99 11.75
N ASN A 45 0.23 9.10 11.07
CA ASN A 45 -0.45 9.08 9.78
C ASN A 45 0.55 8.88 8.62
N GLY A 46 0.93 7.62 8.37
CA GLY A 46 1.54 7.21 7.11
C GLY A 46 0.57 7.22 5.91
N LYS A 47 -0.44 8.10 5.90
CA LYS A 47 -1.40 8.22 4.79
C LYS A 47 -0.75 9.01 3.66
N THR A 48 -0.33 8.28 2.63
CA THR A 48 -0.15 8.81 1.28
C THR A 48 -1.45 9.47 0.85
N ASN A 49 -1.40 10.77 0.57
CA ASN A 49 -2.53 11.52 0.01
C ASN A 49 -3.07 10.82 -1.25
N ALA A 50 -4.37 10.97 -1.50
CA ALA A 50 -5.02 10.52 -2.73
C ALA A 50 -4.62 11.36 -3.96
N GLU A 51 -3.83 12.42 -3.76
CA GLU A 51 -2.98 12.96 -4.81
C GLU A 51 -1.85 11.96 -5.03
N SER A 52 -1.68 11.53 -6.29
CA SER A 52 -0.42 10.99 -6.77
C SER A 52 0.68 11.79 -6.09
N VAL A 53 1.42 11.15 -5.17
CA VAL A 53 2.55 11.77 -4.52
C VAL A 53 3.52 12.06 -5.66
N ALA A 54 3.42 13.26 -6.24
CA ALA A 54 4.51 13.89 -6.94
C ALA A 54 5.68 13.65 -6.00
N PRO A 55 6.75 12.97 -6.45
CA PRO A 55 7.78 12.48 -5.57
C PRO A 55 8.16 13.66 -4.70
N VAL A 56 7.79 13.58 -3.41
CA VAL A 56 8.26 14.54 -2.42
C VAL A 56 9.74 14.61 -2.71
N ALA A 57 10.29 15.78 -2.94
CA ALA A 57 11.70 15.93 -3.26
C ALA A 57 12.49 15.41 -2.06
N VAL A 58 12.65 14.09 -1.96
CA VAL A 58 13.36 13.40 -0.91
C VAL A 58 14.78 13.75 -1.22
N LYS A 59 15.30 14.70 -0.45
CA LYS A 59 16.69 15.11 -0.56
C LYS A 59 17.54 13.87 -0.37
N VAL A 60 18.26 13.49 -1.43
CA VAL A 60 19.11 12.30 -1.41
C VAL A 60 20.15 12.46 -0.31
N ASP A 61 20.12 11.55 0.66
CA ASP A 61 21.06 11.54 1.76
C ASP A 61 22.37 10.87 1.34
N LYS A 62 23.36 11.70 0.98
CA LYS A 62 24.69 11.23 0.57
C LYS A 62 25.60 10.81 1.73
N SER A 63 25.18 10.99 2.98
CA SER A 63 26.03 10.71 4.16
C SER A 63 26.22 9.22 4.41
N ARG A 64 25.28 8.39 3.95
CA ARG A 64 25.28 6.94 4.20
C ARG A 64 24.85 6.15 2.96
N TRP A 65 25.34 4.92 2.89
CA TRP A 65 25.02 3.97 1.83
C TRP A 65 24.06 2.90 2.35
N VAL A 66 23.12 2.49 1.50
CA VAL A 66 22.27 1.32 1.72
C VAL A 66 22.55 0.32 0.61
N THR A 67 22.93 -0.90 0.99
CA THR A 67 23.09 -2.00 0.05
C THR A 67 21.76 -2.74 -0.05
N VAL A 68 21.22 -2.81 -1.26
CA VAL A 68 20.00 -3.58 -1.55
C VAL A 68 20.41 -4.82 -2.34
N GLN A 69 20.04 -5.98 -1.83
CA GLN A 69 20.29 -7.25 -2.49
C GLN A 69 19.01 -7.75 -3.16
N PHE A 70 19.14 -8.17 -4.40
CA PHE A 70 18.05 -8.62 -5.25
C PHE A 70 18.13 -10.13 -5.39
N THR A 71 17.01 -10.80 -5.11
CA THR A 71 16.86 -12.24 -5.29
C THR A 71 15.59 -12.52 -6.07
N GLY A 72 15.57 -13.65 -6.78
CA GLY A 72 14.40 -14.14 -7.50
C GLY A 72 14.28 -15.64 -7.27
N THR A 73 13.14 -16.08 -6.76
CA THR A 73 12.85 -17.51 -6.56
C THR A 73 11.60 -17.88 -7.32
N MET A 74 11.63 -19.01 -8.00
CA MET A 74 10.50 -19.55 -8.75
C MET A 74 9.81 -20.69 -7.97
N MET A 75 8.53 -20.90 -8.25
CA MET A 75 7.80 -22.03 -7.69
C MET A 75 8.36 -23.35 -8.23
N PRO A 76 8.46 -24.40 -7.38
CA PRO A 76 8.78 -25.75 -7.85
C PRO A 76 7.79 -26.19 -8.95
N GLY A 77 8.31 -26.61 -10.10
CA GLY A 77 7.50 -27.02 -11.26
C GLY A 77 7.36 -25.96 -12.36
N LEU A 78 7.76 -24.70 -12.10
CA LEU A 78 7.88 -23.68 -13.15
C LEU A 78 9.32 -23.63 -13.65
N SER A 79 9.61 -24.18 -14.82
CA SER A 79 10.97 -24.25 -15.40
C SER A 79 11.47 -22.93 -15.97
N TRP A 80 11.01 -21.77 -15.49
CA TRP A 80 11.39 -20.48 -16.04
C TRP A 80 12.79 -20.07 -15.59
N GLU A 81 13.60 -19.52 -16.48
CA GLU A 81 14.85 -18.88 -16.10
C GLU A 81 14.51 -17.47 -15.59
N PHE A 82 14.53 -17.28 -14.27
CA PHE A 82 14.25 -15.99 -13.62
C PHE A 82 15.35 -15.60 -12.64
N HIS A 83 16.07 -14.52 -12.93
CA HIS A 83 17.09 -13.99 -12.04
C HIS A 83 17.31 -12.49 -12.25
N PRO A 84 17.78 -11.75 -11.22
CA PRO A 84 18.19 -10.37 -11.40
C PRO A 84 19.40 -10.28 -12.34
N GLN A 85 19.51 -9.19 -13.12
CA GLN A 85 20.74 -8.87 -13.85
C GLN A 85 21.83 -8.34 -12.91
N GLN A 86 21.43 -7.70 -11.82
CA GLN A 86 22.31 -7.14 -10.80
C GLN A 86 21.86 -7.67 -9.43
N THR A 87 22.70 -8.46 -8.77
CA THR A 87 22.36 -9.11 -7.49
C THR A 87 22.45 -8.16 -6.30
N SER A 88 23.23 -7.07 -6.41
CA SER A 88 23.40 -6.09 -5.34
C SER A 88 23.63 -4.70 -5.94
N VAL A 89 22.98 -3.70 -5.35
CA VAL A 89 23.19 -2.29 -5.71
C VAL A 89 23.35 -1.47 -4.43
N ARG A 90 24.30 -0.52 -4.45
CA ARG A 90 24.46 0.46 -3.38
C ARG A 90 23.78 1.75 -3.80
N VAL A 91 22.84 2.20 -2.98
CA VAL A 91 22.04 3.41 -3.23
C VAL A 91 22.07 4.30 -2.01
N HIS A 92 21.89 5.59 -2.23
CA HIS A 92 21.60 6.53 -1.17
C HIS A 92 20.10 6.54 -0.84
N PRO A 93 19.71 6.72 0.44
CA PRO A 93 18.31 6.94 0.78
C PRO A 93 17.71 8.11 -0.02
N GLY A 94 16.57 7.87 -0.66
CA GLY A 94 15.89 8.83 -1.54
C GLY A 94 16.38 8.81 -3.00
N GLU A 95 17.44 8.08 -3.32
CA GLU A 95 17.91 7.89 -4.69
C GLU A 95 17.02 6.91 -5.46
N ILE A 96 16.56 7.31 -6.64
CA ILE A 96 15.78 6.45 -7.53
C ILE A 96 16.75 5.63 -8.38
N THR A 97 16.67 4.31 -8.25
CA THR A 97 17.47 3.36 -9.04
C THR A 97 16.55 2.41 -9.80
N ARG A 98 16.96 2.08 -11.04
CA ARG A 98 16.30 1.07 -11.86
C ARG A 98 17.07 -0.24 -11.80
N VAL A 99 16.36 -1.33 -11.55
CA VAL A 99 16.90 -2.69 -11.54
C VAL A 99 16.19 -3.52 -12.61
N SER A 100 16.96 -4.36 -13.30
CA SER A 100 16.47 -5.21 -14.39
C SER A 100 16.52 -6.68 -13.99
N TYR A 101 15.48 -7.42 -14.39
CA TYR A 101 15.39 -8.87 -14.18
C TYR A 101 15.32 -9.58 -15.52
N TYR A 102 15.99 -10.73 -15.61
CA TYR A 102 15.86 -11.66 -16.72
C TYR A 102 14.72 -12.63 -16.44
N ALA A 103 13.88 -12.88 -17.44
CA ALA A 103 12.79 -13.83 -17.39
C ALA A 103 12.66 -14.52 -18.75
N LYS A 104 12.80 -15.85 -18.80
CA LYS A 104 12.59 -16.64 -20.01
C LYS A 104 11.78 -17.89 -19.70
N ASN A 105 10.75 -18.11 -20.53
CA ASN A 105 10.00 -19.35 -20.55
C ASN A 105 10.64 -20.31 -21.58
N PRO A 106 11.32 -21.39 -21.17
CA PRO A 106 11.88 -22.35 -22.10
C PRO A 106 10.85 -23.35 -22.65
N THR A 107 9.60 -23.29 -22.19
CA THR A 107 8.53 -24.19 -22.64
C THR A 107 7.77 -23.63 -23.84
N ASN A 108 7.28 -24.49 -24.72
CA ASN A 108 6.43 -24.11 -25.86
C ASN A 108 4.96 -23.82 -25.47
N GLN A 109 4.67 -23.73 -24.17
CA GLN A 109 3.32 -23.47 -23.67
C GLN A 109 3.24 -22.02 -23.18
N THR A 110 2.12 -21.37 -23.49
CA THR A 110 1.80 -20.06 -22.92
C THR A 110 1.51 -20.23 -21.44
N VAL A 111 2.37 -19.65 -20.59
CA VAL A 111 2.22 -19.68 -19.14
C VAL A 111 2.09 -18.24 -18.65
N VAL A 112 1.07 -18.01 -17.82
CA VAL A 112 0.85 -16.73 -17.15
C VAL A 112 1.36 -16.86 -15.72
N GLY A 113 2.30 -15.99 -15.33
CA GLY A 113 2.86 -15.94 -13.99
C GLY A 113 2.67 -14.56 -13.38
N GLN A 114 2.42 -14.52 -12.06
CA GLN A 114 2.39 -13.29 -11.29
C GLN A 114 3.63 -13.21 -10.39
N ALA A 115 4.42 -12.15 -10.53
CA ALA A 115 5.55 -11.90 -9.65
C ALA A 115 5.08 -11.18 -8.39
N VAL A 116 5.27 -11.82 -7.22
CA VAL A 116 4.97 -11.21 -5.90
C VAL A 116 6.28 -10.73 -5.28
N PRO A 117 6.49 -9.41 -5.14
CA PRO A 117 7.69 -8.89 -4.48
C PRO A 117 7.60 -9.08 -2.97
N SER A 118 8.75 -9.34 -2.33
CA SER A 118 8.90 -9.32 -0.87
C SER A 118 10.18 -8.57 -0.50
N VAL A 119 10.16 -7.87 0.65
CA VAL A 119 11.29 -7.08 1.14
C VAL A 119 11.62 -7.51 2.57
N THR A 120 12.90 -7.78 2.80
CA THR A 120 13.43 -8.24 4.09
C THR A 120 14.67 -7.41 4.43
N PRO A 121 14.85 -6.98 5.70
CA PRO A 121 14.00 -7.21 6.87
C PRO A 121 12.70 -6.40 6.83
N GLY A 122 11.64 -6.88 7.51
CA GLY A 122 10.31 -6.25 7.47
C GLY A 122 10.28 -4.78 7.92
N GLN A 123 11.20 -4.35 8.78
CA GLN A 123 11.34 -2.95 9.17
C GLN A 123 11.74 -2.05 7.98
N ALA A 124 12.54 -2.57 7.04
CA ALA A 124 12.92 -1.83 5.84
C ALA A 124 11.81 -1.78 4.79
N ALA A 125 10.83 -2.69 4.84
CA ALA A 125 9.74 -2.76 3.88
C ALA A 125 8.85 -1.50 3.90
N GLN A 126 8.71 -0.85 5.05
CA GLN A 126 7.94 0.40 5.20
C GLN A 126 8.60 1.60 4.50
N HIS A 127 9.91 1.53 4.26
CA HIS A 127 10.69 2.59 3.63
C HIS A 127 11.02 2.30 2.16
N PHE A 128 10.69 1.11 1.67
CA PHE A 128 10.97 0.71 0.30
C PHE A 128 9.76 0.99 -0.59
N ILE A 129 9.90 1.94 -1.51
CA ILE A 129 8.84 2.31 -2.46
C ILE A 129 9.19 1.75 -3.83
N LYS A 130 8.30 0.92 -4.37
CA LYS A 130 8.36 0.47 -5.75
C LYS A 130 7.56 1.46 -6.61
N LEU A 131 8.26 2.19 -7.49
CA LEU A 131 7.64 3.24 -8.31
C LEU A 131 6.82 2.69 -9.47
N ASP A 132 7.37 1.78 -10.29
CA ASP A 132 6.62 1.11 -11.37
C ASP A 132 7.34 -0.13 -11.90
N CYS A 133 6.57 -1.10 -12.39
CA CYS A 133 7.09 -2.31 -13.05
C CYS A 133 6.87 -2.22 -14.56
N PHE A 134 7.88 -1.81 -15.31
CA PHE A 134 7.85 -1.89 -16.77
C PHE A 134 8.24 -3.30 -17.21
N VAL A 135 7.24 -4.12 -17.53
CA VAL A 135 7.48 -5.41 -18.16
C VAL A 135 7.78 -5.16 -19.64
N GLN A 136 9.06 -5.26 -20.02
CA GLN A 136 9.41 -5.39 -21.43
C GLN A 136 9.04 -6.82 -21.85
N ALA A 137 7.78 -7.03 -22.23
CA ALA A 137 7.33 -8.31 -22.73
C ALA A 137 8.03 -8.59 -24.07
N ALA A 138 8.99 -9.52 -24.08
CA ALA A 138 9.42 -10.15 -25.31
C ALA A 138 8.24 -11.00 -25.80
N GLY A 139 7.46 -10.46 -26.74
CA GLY A 139 6.31 -11.14 -27.32
C GLY A 139 6.71 -12.44 -28.06
N PRO A 140 5.74 -13.30 -28.39
CA PRO A 140 5.99 -14.52 -29.14
C PRO A 140 6.32 -14.15 -30.59
N GLY A 141 7.60 -13.97 -30.92
CA GLY A 141 8.00 -13.60 -32.28
C GLY A 141 9.38 -12.98 -32.46
N ALA A 142 10.35 -13.20 -31.57
CA ALA A 142 11.73 -12.81 -31.81
C ALA A 142 12.39 -13.74 -32.86
N ARG A 143 12.06 -13.53 -34.13
CA ARG A 143 12.90 -13.87 -35.28
C ARG A 143 13.74 -12.62 -35.58
N GLY A 144 15.06 -12.78 -35.47
CA GLY A 144 16.10 -11.83 -35.89
C GLY A 144 17.42 -12.57 -35.85
#